data_AF-A0A9X5XGQ6-F1
#
_entry.id   AF-A0A9X5XGQ6-F1
#
_cell.length_a   1.000
_cell.length_b   1.000
_cell.length_c   1.000
_cell.angle_alpha   90.00
_cell.angle_beta   90.00
_cell.angle_gamma   90.00
#
_symmetry.space_group_name_H-M   'P 1'
#
loop_
_entity.id
_entity.type
_entity.pdbx_description
1 polymer ?
#
loop_
_entity_poly.entity_id
_entity_poly.type
_entity_poly.pdbx_seq_one_letter_code
_entity_poly.pdbx_strand_id
1 'polypeptide(L)' 'MQSYTIGQAARLLGVSPDTARRWADAGRMATHRDEGGRRLIDGRDLAAFSVELAKGGSGEEDACYT' A
#
# COMPACT_ATOMS: atom_id res chain seq x y z
N MET A 1 -6.69 7.83 14.36
CA MET A 1 -6.08 6.67 13.68
C MET A 1 -4.90 7.20 12.87
N GLN A 2 -3.78 6.49 12.79
CA GLN A 2 -2.60 6.98 12.06
C GLN A 2 -2.83 6.80 10.55
N SER A 3 -2.51 7.81 9.75
CA SER A 3 -2.58 7.73 8.29
C SER A 3 -1.18 7.69 7.67
N TYR A 4 -1.05 6.96 6.57
CA TYR A 4 0.22 6.71 5.90
C TYR A 4 0.13 7.14 4.44
N THR A 5 1.19 7.79 3.95
CA THR A 5 1.37 7.98 2.50
C THR A 5 1.65 6.64 1.82
N ILE A 6 1.44 6.56 0.51
CA ILE A 6 1.76 5.36 -0.29
C ILE A 6 3.22 4.90 -0.05
N GLY A 7 4.16 5.84 0.01
CA GLY A 7 5.57 5.52 0.27
C GLY A 7 5.83 4.95 1.66
N GLN A 8 5.12 5.44 2.70
CA GLN A 8 5.21 4.87 4.04
C GLN A 8 4.58 3.48 4.10
N ALA A 9 3.41 3.29 3.48
CA ALA A 9 2.76 2.00 3.39
C ALA A 9 3.65 0.96 2.67
N ALA A 10 4.28 1.35 1.56
CA ALA A 10 5.23 0.51 0.83
C ALA A 10 6.37 -0.01 1.72
N ARG A 11 6.98 0.90 2.51
CA ARG A 11 8.04 0.55 3.47
C ARG A 11 7.55 -0.41 4.56
N LEU A 12 6.33 -0.22 5.07
CA LEU A 12 5.74 -1.08 6.09
C LEU A 12 5.39 -2.47 5.55
N LEU A 13 5.00 -2.54 4.28
CA LEU A 13 4.63 -3.79 3.59
C LEU A 13 5.84 -4.53 3.01
N GLY A 14 7.02 -3.90 2.97
CA GLY A 14 8.22 -4.49 2.36
C GLY A 14 8.15 -4.55 0.83
N VAL A 15 7.41 -3.66 0.19
CA VAL A 15 7.26 -3.60 -1.27
C VAL A 15 7.77 -2.27 -1.83
N SER A 16 8.00 -2.22 -3.15
CA SER A 16 8.34 -0.99 -3.84
C SER A 16 7.19 0.04 -3.82
N PRO A 17 7.47 1.35 -3.74
CA PRO A 17 6.45 2.40 -3.82
C PRO A 17 5.57 2.29 -5.08
N ASP A 18 6.13 1.85 -6.20
CA ASP A 18 5.40 1.63 -7.46
C ASP A 18 4.38 0.49 -7.35
N THR A 19 4.73 -0.61 -6.67
CA THR A 19 3.81 -1.71 -6.39
C THR A 19 2.66 -1.26 -5.49
N ALA A 20 2.98 -0.55 -4.40
CA ALA A 20 1.97 0.03 -3.51
C ALA A 20 1.07 1.03 -4.25
N ARG A 21 1.64 1.84 -5.15
CA ARG A 21 0.90 2.77 -6.00
C ARG A 21 -0.02 2.03 -6.96
N ARG A 22 0.46 0.98 -7.63
CA ARG A 22 -0.35 0.12 -8.51
C ARG A 22 -1.52 -0.50 -7.76
N TRP A 23 -1.33 -0.97 -6.52
CA TRP A 23 -2.41 -1.50 -5.69
C TRP A 23 -3.43 -0.42 -5.30
N ALA A 24 -2.99 0.79 -4.98
CA ALA A 24 -3.87 1.91 -4.68
C ALA A 24 -4.66 2.38 -5.92
N ASP A 25 -4.02 2.42 -7.09
CA ASP A 25 -4.64 2.78 -8.36
C ASP A 25 -5.62 1.70 -8.85
N ALA A 26 -5.31 0.43 -8.61
CA ALA A 26 -6.19 -0.71 -8.87
C ALA A 26 -7.34 -0.84 -7.84
N GLY A 27 -7.40 0.03 -6.82
CA GLY A 27 -8.42 -0.03 -5.76
C GLY A 27 -8.30 -1.23 -4.82
N ARG A 28 -7.17 -1.96 -4.85
CA ARG A 28 -6.89 -3.09 -3.94
C ARG A 28 -6.58 -2.62 -2.52
N MET A 29 -5.98 -1.42 -2.40
CA MET A 29 -5.68 -0.79 -1.12
C MET A 29 -6.58 0.43 -0.94
N ALA A 30 -7.31 0.48 0.18
CA ALA A 30 -8.20 1.60 0.48
C ALA A 30 -7.37 2.88 0.67
N THR A 31 -7.71 3.92 -0.10
CA THR A 31 -7.06 5.23 -0.01
C THR A 31 -8.10 6.33 0.06
N HIS A 32 -7.79 7.38 0.81
CA HIS A 32 -8.56 8.61 0.86
C HIS A 32 -7.67 9.80 0.50
N ARG A 33 -8.30 10.93 0.18
CA ARG A 33 -7.59 12.20 -0.01
C ARG A 33 -7.80 13.07 1.22
N ASP A 34 -6.72 13.66 1.69
CA ASP A 34 -6.76 14.69 2.74
C ASP A 34 -7.17 16.05 2.15
N GLU A 35 -7.44 17.06 2.99
CA GLU A 35 -7.75 18.44 2.57
C GLU A 35 -6.65 19.03 1.66
N GLY A 36 -5.40 18.60 1.83
CA GLY A 36 -4.28 18.98 0.95
C GLY A 36 -4.19 18.21 -0.38
N GLY A 37 -5.17 17.37 -0.73
CA GLY A 37 -5.20 16.58 -1.97
C GLY A 37 -4.24 15.38 -2.00
N ARG A 38 -3.55 15.11 -0.88
CA ARG A 38 -2.59 14.00 -0.74
C ARG A 38 -3.33 12.69 -0.55
N ARG A 39 -2.88 11.64 -1.23
CA ARG A 39 -3.44 10.30 -1.08
C ARG A 39 -2.85 9.62 0.16
N LEU A 40 -3.72 9.24 1.09
CA LEU A 40 -3.39 8.61 2.36
C LEU A 40 -4.13 7.28 2.50
N ILE A 41 -3.57 6.40 3.32
CA ILE A 41 -4.08 5.08 3.68
C ILE A 41 -4.28 5.09 5.19
N ASP A 42 -5.44 4.65 5.67
CA ASP A 42 -5.66 4.49 7.09
C ASP A 42 -4.86 3.29 7.62
N GLY A 43 -4.24 3.43 8.79
CA GLY A 43 -3.46 2.35 9.39
C GLY A 43 -4.25 1.06 9.63
N ARG A 44 -5.56 1.16 9.89
CA ARG A 44 -6.44 -0.01 9.99
C ARG A 44 -6.52 -0.77 8.69
N ASP A 45 -6.77 -0.04 7.61
CA ASP A 45 -6.94 -0.61 6.27
C ASP A 45 -5.62 -1.17 5.77
N LEU A 46 -4.50 -0.48 6.06
CA LEU A 46 -3.16 -0.99 5.78
C LEU A 46 -2.90 -2.33 6.48
N ALA A 47 -3.19 -2.42 7.78
CA ALA A 47 -3.00 -3.65 8.53
C ALA A 47 -3.90 -4.79 8.03
N ALA A 48 -5.16 -4.51 7.71
CA ALA A 48 -6.06 -5.48 7.12
C ALA A 48 -5.53 -5.98 5.76
N PHE A 49 -5.06 -5.06 4.92
CA PHE A 49 -4.46 -5.38 3.63
C PHE A 49 -3.21 -6.25 3.76
N SER A 50 -2.32 -5.98 4.74
CA SER A 50 -1.14 -6.81 5.00
C SER A 50 -1.51 -8.27 5.29
N VAL A 51 -2.58 -8.49 6.05
CA VAL A 51 -3.07 -9.84 6.38
C VAL A 51 -3.61 -10.54 5.14
N GLU A 52 -4.39 -9.85 4.31
CA GLU A 52 -4.91 -10.41 3.06
C GLU A 52 -3.79 -10.68 2.04
N LEU A 53 -2.78 -9.81 1.97
CA LEU A 53 -1.59 -10.02 1.16
C LEU A 53 -0.85 -11.31 1.56
N ALA A 54 -0.69 -11.55 2.86
CA ALA A 54 -0.05 -12.76 3.37
C ALA A 54 -0.85 -14.04 3.03
N LYS A 55 -2.19 -13.96 2.99
CA LYS A 55 -3.06 -15.07 2.60
C LYS A 55 -3.03 -15.34 1.08
N GLY A 56 -2.87 -14.29 0.27
CA GLY A 56 -2.89 -14.35 -1.19
C GLY A 56 -1.52 -14.44 -1.86
N GLY A 57 -0.44 -14.52 -1.09
CA GLY A 57 0.95 -14.44 -1.56
C GLY A 57 1.41 -15.64 -2.37
N SER A 58 0.97 -15.74 -3.63
CA SER A 58 1.68 -16.46 -4.68
C SER A 58 2.20 -15.44 -5.70
N GLY A 59 3.44 -14.99 -5.47
CA GLY A 59 4.35 -14.44 -6.48
C GLY A 59 3.89 -13.25 -7.31
N GLU A 60 4.21 -12.04 -6.85
CA GLU A 60 4.77 -11.03 -7.75
C GLU A 60 6.21 -10.78 -7.25
N GLU A 61 7.06 -11.75 -7.59
CA GLU A 61 8.51 -11.57 -7.69
C GLU A 61 8.77 -10.54 -8.81
N ASP A 62 9.81 -9.73 -8.62
CA ASP A 62 10.38 -8.77 -9.59
C ASP A 62 9.72 -7.37 -9.59
N ALA A 63 10.41 -6.26 -9.28
CA ALA A 63 11.81 -5.99 -9.56
C ALA A 63 12.48 -5.13 -8.47
N CYS A 64 13.60 -5.63 -7.97
CA CYS A 64 14.74 -4.80 -7.60
C CYS A 64 15.27 -4.16 -8.90
N TYR A 65 14.79 -2.97 -9.26
CA TYR A 65 15.45 -2.19 -10.30
C TYR A 65 16.53 -1.33 -9.65
N THR A 66 17.74 -1.47 -10.19
CA THR A 66 18.97 -0.79 -9.79
C THR A 66 18.85 0.73 -9.69
#